data_AF-A0A7L4PD92-F1
#
_entry.id   AF-A0A7L4PD92-F1
#
_cell.length_a   1.000
_cell.length_b   1.000
_cell.length_c   1.000
_cell.angle_alpha   90.00
_cell.angle_beta   90.00
_cell.angle_gamma   90.00
#
_symmetry.space_group_name_H-M   'P 1'
#
loop_
_entity.id
_entity.type
_entity.pdbx_description
1 polymer ?
#
loop_
_entity_poly.entity_id
_entity_poly.type
_entity_poly.pdbx_seq_one_letter_code
_entity_poly.pdbx_strand_id
1 'polypeptide(L)' 'MKGKSFAVFDTYIEKDFEKAVTKMENRLNEKVPGLKLIAHGLSIKVQGIKGPILEEDIPKCKEFGKKIANKMKKL' A
#
# COMPACT_ATOMS: atom_id res chain seq x y z
N MET A 1 7.21 12.03 -14.96
CA MET A 1 7.64 11.26 -13.76
C MET A 1 8.46 10.01 -14.10
N LYS A 2 9.16 9.99 -15.24
CA LYS A 2 9.92 8.81 -15.70
C LYS A 2 11.00 8.43 -14.68
N GLY A 3 11.03 7.16 -14.28
CA GLY A 3 11.97 6.64 -13.28
C GLY A 3 11.53 6.85 -11.81
N LYS A 4 10.41 7.52 -11.55
CA LYS A 4 9.81 7.54 -10.21
C LYS A 4 9.03 6.26 -9.95
N SER A 5 8.96 5.87 -8.70
CA SER A 5 8.28 4.65 -8.28
C SER A 5 7.25 4.92 -7.19
N PHE A 6 6.28 4.01 -7.02
CA PHE A 6 5.22 4.16 -6.03
C PHE A 6 4.82 2.84 -5.37
N ALA A 7 4.23 2.97 -4.19
CA ALA A 7 3.48 1.95 -3.47
C ALA A 7 2.28 2.63 -2.80
N VAL A 8 1.20 1.89 -2.56
CA VAL A 8 -0.03 2.41 -1.94
C VAL A 8 -0.34 1.61 -0.69
N PHE A 9 -0.93 2.25 0.32
CA PHE A 9 -1.54 1.56 1.44
C PHE A 9 -2.83 2.27 1.85
N ASP A 10 -3.74 1.52 2.46
CA ASP A 10 -4.94 2.04 3.12
C ASP A 10 -5.20 1.31 4.45
N THR A 11 -6.16 1.85 5.19
CA THR A 11 -6.75 1.20 6.35
C THR A 11 -8.23 1.00 6.06
N TYR A 12 -8.79 -0.12 6.54
CA TYR A 12 -10.21 -0.41 6.37
C TYR A 12 -10.87 -0.79 7.69
N ILE A 13 -12.18 -0.54 7.75
CA ILE A 13 -13.08 -0.98 8.81
C ILE A 13 -14.13 -1.86 8.14
N GLU A 14 -14.69 -2.81 8.88
CA GLU A 14 -15.75 -3.70 8.42
C GLU A 14 -15.38 -4.44 7.11
N LYS A 15 -16.06 -4.13 6.01
CA LYS A 15 -16.04 -4.89 4.74
C LYS A 15 -15.32 -4.18 3.60
N ASP A 16 -14.66 -3.06 3.87
CA ASP A 16 -14.00 -2.24 2.84
C ASP A 16 -12.57 -2.68 2.51
N PHE A 17 -12.27 -3.98 2.71
CA PHE A 17 -10.97 -4.56 2.40
C PHE A 17 -10.57 -4.32 0.94
N GLU A 18 -9.35 -3.80 0.73
CA GLU A 18 -8.68 -3.58 -0.56
C GLU A 18 -9.36 -2.63 -1.56
N LYS A 19 -10.49 -2.01 -1.21
CA LYS A 19 -11.23 -1.15 -2.15
C LYS A 19 -10.45 0.09 -2.54
N ALA A 20 -9.90 0.83 -1.57
CA ALA A 20 -9.23 2.08 -1.87
C ALA A 20 -7.82 1.82 -2.45
N VAL A 21 -7.09 0.84 -1.89
CA VAL A 21 -5.76 0.47 -2.41
C VAL A 21 -5.80 0.05 -3.88
N THR A 22 -6.73 -0.83 -4.28
CA THR A 22 -6.86 -1.30 -5.67
C THR A 22 -7.23 -0.16 -6.61
N LYS A 23 -8.19 0.68 -6.19
CA LYS A 23 -8.61 1.85 -6.96
C LYS A 23 -7.45 2.83 -7.20
N MET A 24 -6.62 3.04 -6.18
CA MET A 24 -5.47 3.93 -6.26
C MET A 24 -4.36 3.38 -7.15
N GLU A 25 -4.05 2.09 -7.07
CA GLU A 25 -3.08 1.45 -7.97
C GLU A 25 -3.52 1.56 -9.43
N ASN A 26 -4.77 1.19 -9.73
CA ASN A 26 -5.31 1.28 -11.08
C ASN A 26 -5.25 2.72 -11.61
N ARG A 27 -5.67 3.70 -10.80
CA ARG A 27 -5.64 5.12 -11.20
C ARG A 27 -4.23 5.61 -11.47
N LEU A 28 -3.23 5.22 -10.68
CA LEU A 28 -1.83 5.62 -10.89
C LEU A 28 -1.24 4.96 -12.15
N ASN A 29 -1.54 3.68 -12.37
CA ASN A 29 -1.12 2.96 -13.57
C ASN A 29 -1.72 3.58 -14.85
N GLU A 30 -3.00 3.97 -14.82
CA GLU A 30 -3.69 4.58 -15.97
C GLU A 30 -3.29 6.04 -16.22
N LYS A 31 -3.24 6.86 -15.18
CA LYS A 31 -3.14 8.32 -15.31
C LYS A 31 -1.72 8.87 -15.25
N VAL A 32 -0.76 8.08 -14.74
CA VAL A 32 0.62 8.53 -14.55
C VAL A 32 1.58 7.57 -15.27
N PRO A 33 1.56 7.55 -16.62
CA PRO A 33 2.46 6.70 -17.39
C PRO A 33 3.92 6.99 -17.05
N GLY A 34 4.69 5.93 -16.80
CA GLY A 34 6.10 6.01 -16.41
C GLY A 34 6.37 5.99 -14.91
N LEU A 35 5.34 5.90 -14.07
CA LEU A 35 5.46 5.56 -12.66
C LEU A 35 5.53 4.03 -12.50
N LYS A 36 6.50 3.52 -11.72
CA LYS A 36 6.68 2.08 -11.52
C LYS A 36 6.11 1.63 -10.17
N LEU A 37 5.20 0.66 -10.17
CA LEU A 37 4.73 -0.01 -8.95
C LEU A 37 5.86 -0.87 -8.37
N ILE A 38 6.22 -0.68 -7.09
CA ILE A 38 7.34 -1.40 -6.45
C ILE A 38 6.91 -2.59 -5.60
N ALA A 39 5.68 -2.55 -5.10
CA ALA A 39 5.05 -3.60 -4.31
C ALA A 39 3.53 -3.46 -4.45
N HIS A 40 2.81 -4.60 -4.48
CA HIS A 40 1.35 -4.59 -4.34
C HIS A 40 0.95 -3.90 -3.05
N GLY A 41 -0.10 -3.10 -3.14
CA GLY A 41 -0.56 -2.26 -2.05
C GLY A 41 -1.01 -3.04 -0.82
N LEU A 42 -1.00 -2.35 0.30
CA LEU A 42 -1.32 -2.92 1.60
C LEU A 42 -2.66 -2.39 2.12
N SER A 43 -3.58 -3.28 2.48
CA SER A 43 -4.84 -2.93 3.15
C SER A 43 -4.86 -3.50 4.56
N ILE A 44 -4.87 -2.63 5.59
CA ILE A 44 -4.77 -3.02 7.00
C ILE A 44 -6.07 -2.79 7.76
N LYS A 45 -6.47 -3.78 8.56
CA LYS A 45 -7.68 -3.68 9.37
C LYS A 45 -7.40 -2.81 10.59
N VAL A 46 -8.34 -1.92 10.89
CA VAL A 46 -8.34 -1.15 12.14
C VAL A 46 -9.63 -1.42 12.93
N GLN A 47 -9.55 -1.31 14.25
CA GLN A 47 -10.68 -1.62 15.14
C GLN A 47 -11.83 -0.61 15.04
N GLY A 48 -11.55 0.60 14.58
CA GLY A 48 -12.54 1.65 14.36
C GLY A 48 -11.92 2.88 13.69
N ILE A 49 -12.70 3.96 13.58
CA ILE A 49 -12.29 5.19 12.88
C ILE A 49 -11.00 5.79 13.46
N LYS A 50 -10.81 5.68 14.78
CA LYS A 50 -9.62 6.16 15.48
C LYS A 50 -8.49 5.12 15.57
N GLY A 51 -8.63 3.97 14.93
CA GLY A 51 -7.76 2.82 15.16
C GLY A 51 -8.13 2.05 16.44
N PRO A 52 -7.17 1.31 17.04
CA PRO A 52 -5.82 1.05 16.52
C PRO A 52 -5.81 0.03 15.36
N ILE A 53 -4.64 -0.16 14.76
CA ILE A 53 -4.33 -1.36 13.96
C ILE A 53 -4.36 -2.58 14.88
N LEU A 54 -4.83 -3.73 14.39
CA LEU A 54 -4.76 -4.98 15.13
C LEU A 54 -3.31 -5.41 15.35
N GLU A 55 -2.93 -5.86 16.55
CA GLU A 55 -1.55 -6.25 16.84
C GLU A 55 -1.03 -7.34 15.89
N GLU A 56 -1.89 -8.28 15.50
CA GLU A 56 -1.61 -9.34 14.51
C GLU A 56 -1.28 -8.81 13.10
N ASP A 57 -1.71 -7.59 12.78
CA ASP A 57 -1.46 -6.94 11.50
C ASP A 57 -0.21 -6.04 11.50
N ILE A 58 0.35 -5.70 12.66
CA ILE A 58 1.61 -4.93 12.76
C ILE A 58 2.77 -5.59 11.99
N PRO A 59 2.98 -6.93 12.04
CA PRO A 59 3.99 -7.58 11.23
C PRO A 59 3.84 -7.33 9.73
N LYS A 60 2.60 -7.29 9.20
CA LYS A 60 2.32 -7.03 7.77
C LYS A 60 2.78 -5.63 7.37
N CYS A 61 2.57 -4.63 8.22
CA CYS A 61 3.07 -3.27 8.01
C CYS A 61 4.60 -3.23 7.93
N LYS A 62 5.28 -3.92 8.84
CA LYS A 62 6.76 -4.01 8.85
C LYS A 62 7.28 -4.71 7.60
N GLU A 63 6.66 -5.82 7.20
CA GLU A 63 7.03 -6.54 5.99
C GLU A 63 6.84 -5.71 4.72
N PHE A 64 5.74 -4.95 4.64
CA PHE A 64 5.49 -4.05 3.53
C PHE A 64 6.58 -2.97 3.42
N GLY A 65 6.93 -2.33 4.55
CA GLY A 65 8.05 -1.39 4.61
C GLY A 65 9.39 -2.01 4.18
N LYS A 66 9.69 -3.23 4.63
CA LYS A 66 10.89 -3.99 4.21
C LYS A 66 10.88 -4.27 2.71
N LYS A 67 9.75 -4.68 2.13
CA LYS A 67 9.60 -4.92 0.68
C LYS A 67 9.92 -3.66 -0.12
N ILE A 68 9.36 -2.51 0.29
CA ILE A 68 9.64 -1.20 -0.32
C ILE A 68 11.13 -0.88 -0.22
N ALA A 69 11.70 -0.91 0.98
CA ALA A 69 13.12 -0.58 1.20
C ALA A 69 14.05 -1.47 0.38
N ASN A 70 13.78 -2.78 0.31
CA ASN A 70 14.58 -3.72 -0.46
C ASN A 70 14.50 -3.48 -1.97
N LYS A 71 13.34 -3.04 -2.47
CA LYS A 71 13.19 -2.66 -3.88
C LYS A 71 13.93 -1.36 -4.17
N MET A 72 13.85 -0.37 -3.27
CA MET A 72 14.55 0.91 -3.43
C MET A 72 16.07 0.78 -3.43
N LYS A 73 16.64 -0.13 -2.63
CA LYS A 73 18.09 -0.43 -2.66
C LYS A 73 18.58 -1.06 -3.97
N LYS A 74 17.66 -1.58 -4.80
CA LYS A 74 17.94 -2.24 -6.08
C LYS A 74 17.59 -1.36 -7.29
N LEU A 75 17.11 -0.14 -7.05
CA LEU A 75 16.89 0.89 -8.07
C LEU A 75 18.18 1.65 -8.28
#